data_AF-A0A4Y2E373-F1
#
_entry.id   AF-A0A4Y2E373-F1
#
_cell.length_a   1.000
_cell.length_b   1.000
_cell.length_c   1.000
_cell.angle_alpha   90.00
_cell.angle_beta   90.00
_cell.angle_gamma   90.00
#
_symmetry.space_group_name_H-M   'P 1'
#
loop_
_entity.id
_entity.type
_entity.pdbx_description
1 polymer ?
#
loop_
_entity_poly.entity_id
_entity_poly.type
_entity_poly.pdbx_seq_one_letter_code
_entity_poly.pdbx_strand_id
1 'polypeptide(L)'
;METLKIQWKSLRIAFTFAENDVKQHLAILESDGKDLGKLSSLHSQLNDKFSRLEAIQKEISSLLLKDTTTHPEYKADFEAPESYRDNYFANMKIKVEAFLKSSKGLVQCSSIDNRV
;
A
#
# COMPACT_ATOMS: atom_id res chain seq x y z
N MET A 1 18.30 -16.17 -11.86
CA MET A 1 17.97 -14.73 -11.81
C MET A 1 16.64 -14.42 -12.53
N GLU A 2 16.40 -14.98 -13.72
CA GLU A 2 15.16 -14.83 -14.50
C GLU A 2 13.84 -15.01 -13.72
N THR A 3 13.71 -16.13 -12.97
CA THR A 3 12.51 -16.45 -12.19
C THR A 3 12.20 -15.39 -11.15
N LEU A 4 13.23 -14.85 -10.49
CA LEU A 4 13.08 -13.78 -9.50
C LEU A 4 12.59 -12.48 -10.17
N LYS A 5 13.12 -12.14 -11.35
CA LYS A 5 12.68 -10.98 -12.15
C LYS A 5 11.20 -11.12 -12.55
N ILE A 6 10.76 -12.33 -12.93
CA ILE A 6 9.35 -12.60 -13.27
C ILE A 6 8.45 -12.41 -12.04
N GLN A 7 8.80 -13.03 -10.90
CA GLN A 7 8.03 -12.91 -9.66
C GLN A 7 7.93 -11.44 -9.20
N TRP A 8 9.03 -10.69 -9.30
CA TRP A 8 9.05 -9.25 -8.97
C TRP A 8 8.12 -8.43 -9.87
N LYS A 9 8.10 -8.71 -11.18
CA LYS A 9 7.17 -8.07 -12.13
C LYS A 9 5.72 -8.39 -11.79
N SER A 10 5.40 -9.66 -11.50
CA SER A 10 4.06 -10.07 -11.08
C SER A 10 3.62 -9.36 -9.80
N LEU A 11 4.54 -9.24 -8.82
CA LEU A 11 4.28 -8.54 -7.57
C LEU A 11 4.00 -7.05 -7.80
N ARG A 12 4.79 -6.38 -8.67
CA ARG A 12 4.58 -4.98 -9.06
C ARG A 12 3.19 -4.76 -9.65
N ILE A 13 2.77 -5.63 -10.57
CA ILE A 13 1.44 -5.55 -11.20
C ILE A 13 0.33 -5.66 -10.13
N ALA A 14 0.46 -6.61 -9.20
CA ALA A 14 -0.51 -6.78 -8.12
C ALA A 14 -0.60 -5.54 -7.21
N PHE A 15 0.54 -4.91 -6.89
CA PHE A 15 0.56 -3.67 -6.11
C PHE A 15 -0.10 -2.50 -6.83
N THR A 16 0.20 -2.29 -8.11
CA THR A 16 -0.43 -1.23 -8.91
C THR A 16 -1.94 -1.43 -9.00
N PHE A 17 -2.41 -2.67 -9.17
CA PHE A 17 -3.83 -2.98 -9.18
C PHE A 17 -4.49 -2.65 -7.85
N ALA A 18 -3.89 -3.06 -6.73
CA ALA A 18 -4.41 -2.77 -5.40
C ALA A 18 -4.38 -1.27 -5.05
N GLU A 19 -3.36 -0.52 -5.48
CA GLU A 19 -3.31 0.94 -5.33
C GLU A 19 -4.47 1.62 -6.08
N ASN A 20 -4.75 1.18 -7.30
CA ASN A 20 -5.86 1.71 -8.09
C ASN A 20 -7.22 1.35 -7.47
N ASP A 21 -7.38 0.15 -6.92
CA ASP A 21 -8.59 -0.26 -6.21
C ASP A 21 -8.83 0.62 -4.96
N VAL A 22 -7.78 0.90 -4.18
CA VAL A 22 -7.85 1.84 -3.05
C VAL A 22 -8.25 3.25 -3.51
N LYS A 23 -7.70 3.75 -4.63
CA LYS A 23 -8.07 5.05 -5.21
C LYS A 23 -9.54 5.10 -5.59
N GLN A 24 -10.03 4.06 -6.26
CA GLN A 24 -11.43 3.98 -6.69
C GLN A 24 -12.37 3.92 -5.49
N HIS A 25 -12.05 3.10 -4.48
CA HIS A 25 -12.84 3.02 -3.25
C HIS A 25 -12.82 4.32 -2.44
N LEU A 26 -11.69 5.04 -2.43
CA LEU A 26 -11.62 6.36 -1.81
C LEU A 26 -12.54 7.35 -2.53
N ALA A 27 -12.54 7.38 -3.86
CA ALA A 27 -13.40 8.27 -4.64
C ALA A 27 -14.90 7.97 -4.46
N ILE A 28 -15.28 6.69 -4.42
CA ILE A 28 -16.67 6.26 -4.14
C ILE A 28 -17.08 6.67 -2.73
N LEU A 29 -16.18 6.55 -1.76
CA LEU A 29 -16.46 6.90 -0.38
C LEU A 29 -16.58 8.42 -0.17
N GLU A 30 -15.81 9.21 -0.92
CA GLU A 30 -15.94 10.67 -0.98
C GLU A 30 -17.26 11.13 -1.62
N SER A 31 -17.84 10.36 -2.56
CA SER A 31 -19.11 10.70 -3.20
C SER A 31 -20.34 10.18 -2.44
N ASP A 32 -20.32 8.93 -1.97
CA ASP A 32 -21.52 8.20 -1.52
C ASP A 32 -21.40 7.61 -0.10
N GLY A 33 -20.25 7.72 0.57
CA GLY A 33 -20.03 7.27 1.96
C GLY A 33 -20.19 5.76 2.21
N LYS A 34 -20.39 4.95 1.17
CA LYS A 34 -20.48 3.50 1.26
C LYS A 34 -19.11 2.87 1.07
N ASP A 35 -18.85 1.78 1.80
CA ASP A 35 -17.71 0.86 1.64
C ASP A 35 -16.44 1.12 2.48
N LEU A 36 -16.57 1.81 3.62
CA LEU A 36 -15.49 2.05 4.59
C LEU A 36 -14.78 0.76 5.05
N GLY A 37 -15.53 -0.33 5.25
CA GLY A 37 -14.99 -1.62 5.68
C GLY A 37 -14.06 -2.24 4.64
N LYS A 38 -14.44 -2.18 3.36
CA LYS A 38 -13.62 -2.68 2.25
C LYS A 38 -12.38 -1.83 2.06
N LEU A 39 -12.51 -0.50 2.11
CA LEU A 39 -11.36 0.42 2.05
C LEU A 39 -10.35 0.14 3.17
N SER A 40 -10.82 -0.05 4.41
CA SER A 40 -9.96 -0.38 5.56
C SER A 40 -9.24 -1.72 5.37
N SER A 41 -9.92 -2.73 4.83
CA SER A 41 -9.32 -4.05 4.57
C SER A 41 -8.22 -3.95 3.51
N LEU A 42 -8.50 -3.29 2.39
CA LEU A 42 -7.54 -3.09 1.31
C LEU A 42 -6.32 -2.29 1.78
N HIS A 43 -6.53 -1.21 2.53
CA HIS A 43 -5.45 -0.42 3.10
C HIS A 43 -4.55 -1.25 4.03
N SER A 44 -5.14 -2.08 4.90
CA SER A 44 -4.36 -2.96 5.78
C SER A 44 -3.57 -4.01 5.01
N GLN A 45 -4.17 -4.62 3.99
CA GLN A 45 -3.49 -5.59 3.14
C GLN A 45 -2.32 -4.97 2.37
N LEU A 46 -2.49 -3.74 1.88
CA LEU A 46 -1.44 -3.03 1.15
C LEU A 46 -0.26 -2.68 2.07
N ASN A 47 -0.53 -2.22 3.30
CA ASN A 47 0.50 -1.95 4.30
C ASN A 47 1.29 -3.22 4.67
N ASP A 48 0.62 -4.34 4.96
CA ASP A 48 1.30 -5.62 5.25
C ASP A 48 2.23 -6.04 4.10
N LYS A 49 1.71 -5.98 2.86
CA LYS A 49 2.48 -6.36 1.68
C LYS A 49 3.68 -5.44 1.45
N PHE A 50 3.53 -4.12 1.63
CA PHE A 50 4.64 -3.18 1.51
C PHE A 50 5.70 -3.38 2.60
N SER A 51 5.30 -3.65 3.84
CA SER A 51 6.25 -3.98 4.91
C SER A 51 7.04 -5.25 4.61
N ARG A 52 6.38 -6.29 4.08
CA ARG A 52 7.06 -7.52 3.65
C ARG A 52 7.99 -7.29 2.47
N LEU A 53 7.58 -6.47 1.51
CA LEU A 53 8.41 -6.08 0.37
C LEU A 53 9.69 -5.38 0.82
N GLU A 54 9.57 -4.41 1.73
CA GLU A 54 10.72 -3.69 2.28
C GLU A 54 11.68 -4.63 3.01
N ALA A 55 11.16 -5.60 3.78
CA ALA A 55 11.99 -6.60 4.45
C ALA A 55 12.75 -7.49 3.44
N ILE A 56 12.06 -7.99 2.41
CA ILE A 56 12.66 -8.82 1.37
C ILE A 56 13.71 -8.04 0.58
N GLN A 57 13.46 -6.77 0.25
CA GLN A 57 14.46 -5.92 -0.40
C GLN A 57 15.70 -5.74 0.46
N LYS A 58 15.56 -5.49 1.76
CA LYS A 58 16.70 -5.37 2.68
C LYS A 58 17.51 -6.65 2.73
N GLU A 59 16.85 -7.81 2.72
CA GLU A 59 17.50 -9.12 2.69
C GLU A 59 18.23 -9.36 1.36
N ILE A 60 17.57 -9.10 0.22
CA ILE A 60 18.20 -9.22 -1.11
C ILE A 60 19.37 -8.25 -1.24
N SER A 61 19.21 -6.98 -0.84
CA SER A 61 20.30 -6.00 -0.75
C SER A 61 21.45 -6.57 0.07
N SER A 62 21.20 -7.09 1.28
CA SER A 62 22.26 -7.62 2.14
C SER A 62 22.99 -8.82 1.51
N LEU A 63 22.27 -9.71 0.83
CA LEU A 63 22.84 -10.86 0.13
C LEU A 63 23.65 -10.44 -1.10
N LEU A 64 23.19 -9.45 -1.87
CA LEU A 64 23.82 -9.00 -3.11
C LEU A 64 24.92 -7.95 -2.90
N LEU A 65 24.83 -7.07 -1.90
CA LEU A 65 25.91 -6.13 -1.53
C LEU A 65 27.16 -6.85 -1.01
N LYS A 66 27.01 -8.10 -0.57
CA LYS A 66 28.13 -8.98 -0.25
C LYS A 66 28.90 -9.44 -1.50
N ASP A 67 28.28 -9.35 -2.68
CA ASP A 67 28.80 -9.80 -3.97
C ASP A 67 28.91 -8.60 -4.94
N THR A 68 30.06 -7.92 -4.90
CA THR A 68 30.34 -6.62 -5.55
C THR A 68 30.06 -6.56 -7.06
N THR A 69 29.93 -7.69 -7.74
CA THR A 69 29.70 -7.77 -9.20
C THR A 69 28.23 -7.54 -9.62
N THR A 70 27.28 -7.64 -8.70
CA THR A 70 25.83 -7.69 -9.02
C THR A 70 25.08 -6.38 -8.73
N HIS A 71 25.79 -5.39 -8.22
CA HIS A 71 25.23 -4.14 -7.70
C HIS A 71 24.46 -3.27 -8.74
N PRO A 72 24.89 -3.15 -10.01
CA PRO A 72 24.19 -2.36 -11.02
C PRO A 72 22.87 -2.97 -11.46
N GLU A 73 22.84 -4.29 -11.66
CA GLU A 73 21.63 -5.03 -12.07
C GLU A 73 20.57 -5.01 -10.96
N TYR A 74 20.99 -5.16 -9.69
CA TYR A 74 20.08 -5.03 -8.56
C TYR A 74 19.40 -3.65 -8.51
N LYS A 75 20.20 -2.58 -8.61
CA LYS A 75 19.68 -1.21 -8.55
C LYS A 75 18.70 -0.90 -9.68
N ALA A 76 19.02 -1.33 -10.91
CA ALA A 76 18.17 -1.09 -12.08
C ALA A 76 16.87 -1.92 -12.05
N ASP A 77 16.93 -3.20 -11.67
CA ASP A 77 15.80 -4.11 -11.78
C ASP A 77 14.88 -4.11 -10.54
N PHE A 78 15.41 -3.77 -9.36
CA PHE A 78 14.70 -3.92 -8.08
C PHE A 78 14.46 -2.58 -7.35
N GLU A 79 15.48 -1.73 -7.21
CA GLU A 79 15.38 -0.50 -6.42
C GLU A 79 14.76 0.67 -7.21
N ALA A 80 15.28 0.97 -8.40
CA ALA A 80 14.82 2.08 -9.24
C ALA A 80 13.32 2.02 -9.65
N PRO A 81 12.71 0.85 -9.90
CA PRO A 81 11.32 0.79 -10.36
C PRO A 81 10.26 0.89 -9.24
N GLU A 82 10.65 1.14 -7.98
CA GLU A 82 9.73 1.07 -6.83
C GLU A 82 8.92 2.34 -6.54
N SER A 83 8.71 3.18 -7.56
CA SER A 83 7.99 4.45 -7.44
C SER A 83 6.54 4.31 -6.97
N TYR A 84 5.90 3.15 -7.13
CA TYR A 84 4.54 2.89 -6.65
C TYR A 84 4.46 2.85 -5.12
N ARG A 85 5.51 2.35 -4.45
CA ARG A 85 5.62 2.36 -2.99
C ARG A 85 5.71 3.80 -2.50
N ASP A 86 6.64 4.56 -3.05
CA ASP A 86 6.85 5.96 -2.69
C ASP A 86 5.61 6.81 -2.96
N ASN A 87 4.96 6.61 -4.11
CA ASN A 87 3.72 7.28 -4.47
C ASN A 87 2.56 6.94 -3.51
N TYR A 88 2.41 5.67 -3.13
CA TYR A 88 1.40 5.27 -2.16
C TYR A 88 1.63 5.96 -0.81
N PHE A 89 2.86 5.92 -0.29
CA PHE A 89 3.20 6.55 0.99
C PHE A 89 3.06 8.08 0.94
N ALA A 90 3.46 8.72 -0.15
CA ALA A 90 3.39 10.17 -0.31
C ALA A 90 1.95 10.69 -0.47
N ASN A 91 1.11 10.00 -1.25
CA ASN A 91 -0.14 10.58 -1.74
C ASN A 91 -1.41 9.89 -1.24
N MET A 92 -1.36 8.59 -0.93
CA MET A 92 -2.55 7.78 -0.67
C MET A 92 -2.67 7.35 0.78
N LYS A 93 -1.58 6.92 1.40
CA LYS A 93 -1.59 6.44 2.78
C LYS A 93 -2.15 7.49 3.73
N ILE A 94 -1.63 8.72 3.66
CA ILE A 94 -2.05 9.84 4.52
C ILE A 94 -3.54 10.15 4.33
N LYS A 95 -4.03 10.18 3.09
CA LYS A 95 -5.45 10.46 2.79
C LYS A 95 -6.36 9.38 3.36
N VAL A 96 -6.03 8.11 3.14
CA VAL A 96 -6.82 6.99 3.67
C VAL A 96 -6.79 6.98 5.20
N GLU A 97 -5.64 7.22 5.83
CA GLU A 97 -5.54 7.31 7.29
C GLU A 97 -6.36 8.48 7.87
N ALA A 98 -6.30 9.66 7.25
CA ALA A 98 -7.09 10.82 7.67
C ALA A 98 -8.59 10.52 7.56
N PHE A 99 -9.02 9.87 6.47
CA PHE A 99 -10.41 9.50 6.24
C PHE A 99 -10.90 8.44 7.25
N LEU A 100 -10.11 7.38 7.47
CA LEU A 100 -10.41 6.34 8.47
C LEU A 100 -10.46 6.91 9.89
N LYS A 101 -9.68 7.95 10.21
CA LYS A 101 -9.74 8.64 11.50
C LYS A 101 -10.98 9.54 11.61
N SER A 102 -11.30 10.31 10.57
CA SER A 102 -12.48 11.19 10.54
C SER A 102 -13.79 10.41 10.64
N SER A 103 -13.91 9.31 9.91
CA SER A 103 -15.08 8.42 9.96
C SER A 103 -15.26 7.72 11.32
N LYS A 104 -14.17 7.37 12.02
CA LYS A 104 -14.25 6.86 13.41
C LYS A 104 -14.79 7.90 14.40
N GLY A 105 -14.56 9.19 14.15
CA GLY A 105 -15.13 10.28 14.97
C GLY A 105 -16.64 10.46 14.79
N LEU A 106 -17.20 10.11 13.63
CA LEU A 106 -18.63 10.23 13.35
C LEU A 106 -19.48 9.15 14.06
N VAL A 107 -18.90 8.01 14.43
CA VAL A 107 -19.62 6.92 15.12
C VAL A 107 -19.98 7.29 16.56
N GLN A 108 -19.34 8.29 17.15
CA GLN A 108 -19.53 8.65 18.56
C GLN A 108 -20.62 9.72 18.79
N CYS A 109 -21.17 10.34 17.75
CA CYS A 109 -22.14 11.45 17.88
C CYS A 109 -23.61 11.07 17.64
N SER A 110 -23.96 9.79 17.42
CA SER A 110 -25.35 9.38 17.15
C SER A 110 -26.14 8.88 18.36
N SER A 111 -25.62 9.03 19.58
CA SER A 111 -26.35 8.66 20.80
C SER A 111 -26.72 9.91 21.61
N ILE A 112 -27.73 10.64 21.13
CA ILE A 112 -28.51 11.55 21.98
C ILE A 112 -29.89 10.92 22.15
N ASP A 113 -29.99 10.27 23.31
CA ASP A 113 -31.16 10.06 24.17
C ASP A 113 -32.52 10.52 23.62
N ASN A 114 -33.33 9.55 23.18
CA ASN A 114 -34.79 9.68 23.24
C ASN A 114 -35.22 9.19 24.64
N ARG A 115 -35.41 10.13 25.57
CA ARG A 115 -36.26 9.90 26.74
C ARG A 115 -37.43 10.88 26.72
N VAL A 116 -38.59 10.24 26.70
CA VAL A 116 -39.98 10.71 26.77
C VAL A 116 -40.19 11.79 27.82
#